data_AF-A0AAV5RJ89-F1
#
_entry.id   AF-A0AAV5RJ89-F1
#
_cell.length_a   1.000
_cell.length_b   1.000
_cell.length_c   1.000
_cell.angle_alpha   90.00
_cell.angle_beta   90.00
_cell.angle_gamma   90.00
#
_symmetry.space_group_name_H-M   'P 1'
#
loop_
_entity.id
_entity.type
_entity.pdbx_description
1 polymer ?
#
loop_
_entity_poly.entity_id
_entity_poly.type
_entity_poly.pdbx_seq_one_letter_code
_entity_poly.pdbx_strand_id
1 'polypeptide(L)'
;MASRFAIKRLTSEYKDLVKSPTPYIIARPSEDDILLWYFLLTGPPDTDYEGGQYIGQLRFPANYPFGPPNIRMKTPSGRFEVEHSLCLSMSDFHKESWNPAWNVSTILAGLLSFMCSEESSTGAIRASPEVRQRLASKSVKWNMNNVVFQTEFSDIMDQIKSQVPQAEVLSEIKVIPPKPEELKTGVLPKYIIPKSSLIVTPPSDNSTNSYVHPSIRQNLVPICVVFSTISLAFYCYTIFNK
;
A
#
# COMPACT_ATOMS: atom_id res chain seq x y z
N MET A 1 -24.78 -7.32 -19.38
CA MET A 1 -24.34 -6.16 -20.18
C MET A 1 -24.89 -4.89 -19.55
N ALA A 2 -24.08 -3.84 -19.43
CA ALA A 2 -24.50 -2.57 -18.83
C ALA A 2 -25.58 -1.87 -19.67
N SER A 3 -26.54 -1.21 -19.01
CA SER A 3 -27.49 -0.34 -19.71
C SER A 3 -26.78 0.90 -20.27
N ARG A 4 -27.31 1.50 -21.35
CA ARG A 4 -26.77 2.76 -21.92
C ARG A 4 -26.74 3.88 -20.88
N PHE A 5 -27.70 3.90 -19.96
CA PHE A 5 -27.77 4.86 -18.87
C PHE A 5 -26.64 4.66 -17.86
N ALA A 6 -26.40 3.40 -17.43
CA ALA A 6 -25.30 3.06 -16.54
C ALA A 6 -23.95 3.46 -17.13
N ILE A 7 -23.70 3.15 -18.40
CA ILE A 7 -22.48 3.55 -19.11
C ILE A 7 -22.33 5.07 -19.07
N LYS A 8 -23.35 5.82 -19.50
CA LYS A 8 -23.29 7.29 -19.54
C LYS A 8 -23.04 7.89 -18.16
N ARG A 9 -23.70 7.37 -17.12
CA ARG A 9 -23.55 7.83 -15.73
C ARG A 9 -22.14 7.55 -15.23
N LEU A 10 -21.65 6.31 -15.31
CA LEU A 10 -20.33 5.91 -14.81
C LEU A 10 -19.20 6.62 -15.56
N THR A 11 -19.32 6.80 -16.89
CA THR A 11 -18.35 7.60 -17.65
C THR A 11 -18.32 9.06 -17.19
N SER A 12 -19.47 9.65 -16.85
CA SER A 12 -19.50 11.02 -16.30
C SER A 12 -18.84 11.08 -14.93
N GLU A 13 -19.17 10.15 -14.03
CA GLU A 13 -18.59 10.12 -12.68
C GLU A 13 -17.06 9.91 -12.71
N TYR A 14 -16.55 9.11 -13.64
CA TYR A 14 -15.10 8.96 -13.81
C TYR A 14 -14.44 10.27 -14.24
N LYS A 15 -15.03 10.99 -15.20
CA LYS A 15 -14.53 12.30 -15.62
C LYS A 15 -14.55 13.31 -14.47
N ASP A 16 -15.58 13.28 -13.64
CA ASP A 16 -15.69 14.15 -12.48
C ASP A 16 -14.62 13.83 -11.42
N LEU A 17 -14.34 12.56 -11.18
CA LEU A 17 -13.24 12.12 -10.30
C LEU A 17 -11.86 12.55 -10.81
N VAL A 18 -11.61 12.43 -12.12
CA VAL A 18 -10.34 12.88 -12.72
C VAL A 18 -10.21 14.41 -12.63
N LYS A 19 -11.30 15.14 -12.89
CA LYS A 19 -11.32 16.61 -12.85
C LYS A 19 -11.20 17.14 -11.42
N SER A 20 -11.81 16.45 -10.46
CA SER A 20 -11.84 16.85 -9.05
C SER A 20 -11.54 15.63 -8.17
N PRO A 21 -10.24 15.27 -8.01
CA PRO A 21 -9.84 14.14 -7.19
C PRO A 21 -10.34 14.29 -5.75
N THR A 22 -10.86 13.20 -5.19
CA THR A 22 -11.30 13.17 -3.80
C THR A 22 -10.10 12.85 -2.90
N PRO A 23 -9.87 13.60 -1.79
CA PRO A 23 -8.77 13.30 -0.88
C PRO A 23 -8.80 11.84 -0.42
N TYR A 24 -7.62 11.23 -0.32
CA TYR A 24 -7.42 9.85 0.13
C TYR A 24 -8.07 8.76 -0.75
N ILE A 25 -8.64 9.12 -1.90
CA ILE A 25 -9.42 8.19 -2.73
C ILE A 25 -8.95 8.30 -4.18
N ILE A 26 -8.54 7.16 -4.74
CA ILE A 26 -8.34 6.99 -6.17
C ILE A 26 -9.29 5.89 -6.64
N ALA A 27 -10.04 6.12 -7.71
CA ALA A 27 -10.93 5.12 -8.27
C ALA A 27 -10.98 5.20 -9.79
N ARG A 28 -11.04 4.04 -10.43
CA ARG A 28 -11.05 3.92 -11.88
C ARG A 28 -11.88 2.70 -12.33
N PRO A 29 -12.59 2.77 -13.46
CA PRO A 29 -13.18 1.58 -14.07
C PRO A 29 -12.09 0.63 -14.56
N SER A 30 -12.37 -0.67 -14.53
CA SER A 30 -11.55 -1.66 -15.22
C SER A 30 -11.64 -1.43 -16.73
N GLU A 31 -10.56 -1.72 -17.45
CA GLU A 31 -10.49 -1.56 -18.91
C GLU A 31 -11.50 -2.47 -19.64
N ASP A 32 -11.80 -3.64 -19.07
CA ASP A 32 -12.63 -4.67 -19.71
C ASP A 32 -14.13 -4.56 -19.36
N ASP A 33 -14.48 -4.03 -18.18
CA ASP A 33 -15.86 -3.95 -17.69
C ASP A 33 -16.12 -2.64 -16.95
N ILE A 34 -16.87 -1.72 -17.58
CA ILE A 34 -17.27 -0.44 -16.98
C ILE A 34 -18.10 -0.59 -15.69
N LEU A 35 -18.72 -1.76 -15.45
CA LEU A 35 -19.45 -2.05 -14.22
C LEU A 35 -18.55 -2.56 -13.09
N LEU A 36 -17.27 -2.82 -13.37
CA LEU A 36 -16.28 -3.18 -12.38
C LEU A 36 -15.32 -2.02 -12.22
N TRP A 37 -15.23 -1.48 -11.01
CA TRP A 37 -14.28 -0.43 -10.68
C TRP A 37 -13.38 -0.91 -9.57
N TYR A 38 -12.14 -0.45 -9.63
CA TYR A 38 -11.19 -0.61 -8.55
C TYR A 38 -10.94 0.73 -7.89
N PHE A 39 -10.74 0.68 -6.58
CA PHE A 39 -10.39 1.86 -5.80
C PHE A 39 -9.20 1.57 -4.91
N LEU A 40 -8.50 2.63 -4.55
CA LEU A 40 -7.43 2.66 -3.58
C LEU A 40 -7.78 3.74 -2.55
N LEU A 41 -7.85 3.33 -1.28
CA LEU A 41 -7.99 4.23 -0.14
C LEU A 41 -6.64 4.42 0.54
N THR A 42 -6.27 5.67 0.78
CA THR A 42 -5.15 6.00 1.67
C THR A 42 -5.70 6.21 3.07
N GLY A 43 -5.11 5.57 4.07
CA GLY A 43 -5.46 5.78 5.47
C GLY A 43 -5.20 7.22 5.91
N PRO A 44 -6.21 7.95 6.41
CA PRO A 44 -6.06 9.33 6.87
C PRO A 44 -5.16 9.44 8.11
N PRO A 45 -4.56 10.62 8.35
CA PRO A 45 -3.81 10.88 9.57
C PRO A 45 -4.71 10.77 10.81
N ASP A 46 -4.09 10.51 11.96
CA ASP A 46 -4.78 10.39 13.26
C ASP A 46 -5.79 9.23 13.32
N THR A 47 -5.56 8.19 12.52
CA THR A 47 -6.35 6.95 12.50
C THR A 47 -5.46 5.72 12.61
N ASP A 48 -6.02 4.58 13.03
CA ASP A 48 -5.32 3.29 13.01
C ASP A 48 -4.86 2.84 11.62
N TYR A 49 -5.32 3.51 10.57
CA TYR A 49 -5.07 3.18 9.18
C TYR A 49 -4.02 4.06 8.54
N GLU A 50 -3.54 5.11 9.23
CA GLU A 50 -2.66 6.16 8.72
C GLU A 50 -1.53 5.62 7.83
N GLY A 51 -1.38 6.20 6.64
CA GLY A 51 -0.35 5.82 5.67
C GLY A 51 -0.60 4.47 4.97
N GLY A 52 -1.55 3.66 5.45
CA GLY A 52 -1.96 2.42 4.80
C GLY A 52 -2.61 2.65 3.44
N GLN A 53 -2.53 1.65 2.57
CA GLN A 53 -3.00 1.66 1.19
C GLN A 53 -3.93 0.49 0.96
N TYR A 54 -5.22 0.74 0.74
CA TYR A 54 -6.24 -0.31 0.73
C TYR A 54 -6.96 -0.38 -0.60
N ILE A 55 -6.72 -1.45 -1.35
CA ILE A 55 -7.37 -1.71 -2.62
C ILE A 55 -8.67 -2.44 -2.37
N GLY A 56 -9.71 -2.02 -3.08
CA GLY A 56 -10.98 -2.71 -3.13
C GLY A 56 -11.61 -2.63 -4.52
N GLN A 57 -12.83 -3.13 -4.61
CA GLN A 57 -13.61 -3.11 -5.84
C GLN A 57 -15.07 -2.71 -5.58
N LEU A 58 -15.66 -2.04 -6.57
CA LEU A 58 -17.08 -1.79 -6.69
C LEU A 58 -17.61 -2.58 -7.90
N ARG A 59 -18.63 -3.41 -7.68
CA ARG A 59 -19.37 -4.07 -8.77
C ARG A 59 -20.75 -3.45 -8.91
N PHE A 60 -20.93 -2.64 -9.93
CA PHE A 60 -22.19 -1.98 -10.24
C PHE A 60 -23.18 -2.92 -10.90
N PRO A 61 -24.49 -2.79 -10.60
CA PRO A 61 -25.51 -3.52 -11.32
C PRO A 61 -25.73 -2.92 -12.71
N ALA A 62 -26.25 -3.70 -13.66
CA ALA A 62 -26.47 -3.25 -15.03
C ALA A 62 -27.43 -2.05 -15.16
N ASN A 63 -28.29 -1.84 -14.15
CA ASN A 63 -29.23 -0.74 -14.04
C ASN A 63 -28.74 0.40 -13.13
N TYR A 64 -27.45 0.49 -12.80
CA TYR A 64 -26.90 1.64 -12.07
C TYR A 64 -27.29 2.96 -12.77
N PRO A 65 -27.66 4.03 -12.03
CA PRO A 65 -27.65 4.22 -10.57
C PRO A 65 -28.97 3.84 -9.87
N PHE A 66 -29.85 3.03 -10.48
CA PHE A 66 -31.10 2.61 -9.81
C PHE A 66 -30.91 1.47 -8.80
N GLY A 67 -29.68 0.95 -8.67
CA GLY A 67 -29.30 0.02 -7.62
C GLY A 67 -27.86 0.29 -7.16
N PRO A 68 -27.52 -0.08 -5.91
CA PRO A 68 -26.19 0.16 -5.34
C PRO A 68 -25.15 -0.80 -5.93
N PRO A 69 -23.84 -0.45 -5.86
CA PRO A 69 -22.78 -1.41 -6.11
C PRO A 69 -22.62 -2.41 -4.95
N ASN A 70 -22.08 -3.59 -5.26
CA ASN A 70 -21.44 -4.47 -4.28
C ASN A 70 -20.04 -3.96 -3.98
N ILE A 71 -19.66 -3.88 -2.71
CA ILE A 71 -18.36 -3.35 -2.27
C ILE A 71 -17.56 -4.48 -1.63
N ARG A 72 -16.28 -4.63 -2.01
CA ARG A 72 -15.37 -5.60 -1.39
C ARG A 72 -13.98 -5.00 -1.18
N MET A 73 -13.38 -5.32 -0.05
CA MET A 73 -11.99 -4.98 0.24
C MET A 73 -11.06 -6.11 -0.21
N LYS A 74 -9.95 -5.80 -0.88
CA LYS A 74 -8.92 -6.78 -1.26
C LYS A 74 -7.76 -6.78 -0.27
N THR A 75 -7.32 -5.59 0.13
CA THR A 75 -6.20 -5.45 1.07
C THR A 75 -6.64 -5.76 2.50
N PRO A 76 -5.93 -6.63 3.24
CA PRO A 76 -6.22 -6.87 4.66
C PRO A 76 -6.09 -5.58 5.47
N SER A 77 -7.19 -5.13 6.09
CA SER A 77 -7.22 -3.87 6.86
C SER A 77 -7.42 -4.06 8.37
N GLY A 78 -7.89 -5.23 8.80
CA GLY A 78 -8.34 -5.44 10.18
C GLY A 78 -9.72 -4.80 10.48
N ARG A 79 -10.35 -4.20 9.47
CA ARG A 79 -11.68 -3.58 9.52
C ARG A 79 -12.72 -4.30 8.66
N PHE A 80 -12.29 -4.81 7.52
CA PHE A 80 -13.13 -5.51 6.57
C PHE A 80 -12.57 -6.90 6.28
N GLU A 81 -13.46 -7.89 6.18
CA GLU A 81 -13.12 -9.21 5.70
C GLU A 81 -12.75 -9.13 4.21
N VAL A 82 -11.64 -9.76 3.84
CA VAL A 82 -11.09 -9.71 2.49
C VAL A 82 -11.97 -10.49 1.53
N GLU A 83 -12.27 -9.91 0.36
CA GLU A 83 -13.14 -10.46 -0.69
C GLU A 83 -14.58 -10.77 -0.25
N HIS A 84 -14.97 -10.33 0.96
CA HIS A 84 -16.33 -10.43 1.45
C HIS A 84 -17.15 -9.20 1.06
N SER A 85 -18.44 -9.40 0.77
CA SER A 85 -19.36 -8.30 0.44
C SER A 85 -19.67 -7.48 1.70
N LEU A 86 -19.44 -6.17 1.62
CA LEU A 86 -19.68 -5.25 2.72
C LEU A 86 -21.12 -4.74 2.68
N CYS A 87 -21.82 -4.87 3.81
CA CYS A 87 -23.14 -4.28 3.99
C CYS A 87 -22.99 -2.89 4.63
N LEU A 88 -23.18 -1.86 3.82
CA LEU A 88 -23.31 -0.46 4.24
C LEU A 88 -24.65 0.09 3.73
N SER A 89 -25.10 1.23 4.28
CA SER A 89 -26.32 1.92 3.80
C SER A 89 -26.27 2.28 2.31
N MET A 90 -25.07 2.38 1.74
CA MET A 90 -24.76 2.65 0.33
C MET A 90 -24.39 1.39 -0.48
N SER A 91 -24.65 0.19 0.05
CA SER A 91 -24.39 -1.11 -0.60
C SER A 91 -25.67 -1.83 -1.00
N ASP A 92 -25.54 -2.91 -1.77
CA ASP A 92 -26.63 -3.71 -2.35
C ASP A 92 -27.55 -4.43 -1.35
N PHE A 93 -27.24 -4.36 -0.05
CA PHE A 93 -28.03 -4.96 1.03
C PHE A 93 -29.26 -4.14 1.44
N HIS A 94 -29.24 -2.82 1.28
CA HIS A 94 -30.32 -1.91 1.70
C HIS A 94 -30.86 -1.11 0.52
N LYS A 95 -31.56 -1.79 -0.41
CA LYS A 95 -32.09 -1.15 -1.62
C LYS A 95 -33.04 0.02 -1.32
N GLU A 96 -33.73 -0.05 -0.20
CA GLU A 96 -34.63 0.99 0.33
C GLU A 96 -33.90 2.25 0.81
N SER A 97 -32.64 2.12 1.25
CA SER A 97 -31.82 3.24 1.73
C SER A 97 -30.97 3.87 0.63
N TRP A 98 -30.95 3.26 -0.56
CA TRP A 98 -30.15 3.71 -1.68
C TRP A 98 -30.68 5.01 -2.27
N ASN A 99 -29.77 5.97 -2.45
CA ASN A 99 -30.06 7.21 -3.16
C ASN A 99 -29.34 7.22 -4.53
N PRO A 100 -30.07 7.18 -5.67
CA PRO A 100 -29.49 7.25 -7.01
C PRO A 100 -28.67 8.52 -7.31
N ALA A 101 -28.78 9.55 -6.47
CA ALA A 101 -27.96 10.74 -6.57
C ALA A 101 -26.51 10.50 -6.12
N TRP A 102 -26.26 9.54 -5.23
CA TRP A 102 -24.91 9.19 -4.79
C TRP A 102 -24.06 8.73 -6.00
N ASN A 103 -22.83 9.21 -6.02
CA ASN A 103 -21.83 8.88 -7.04
C ASN A 103 -20.65 8.12 -6.39
N VAL A 104 -19.73 7.62 -7.21
CA VAL A 104 -18.56 6.86 -6.77
C VAL A 104 -17.77 7.60 -5.68
N SER A 105 -17.54 8.91 -5.83
CA SER A 105 -16.87 9.74 -4.82
C SER A 105 -17.59 9.69 -3.47
N THR A 106 -18.92 9.89 -3.47
CA THR A 106 -19.74 9.86 -2.25
C THR A 106 -19.72 8.48 -1.58
N ILE A 107 -19.82 7.41 -2.39
CA ILE A 107 -19.80 6.03 -1.90
C ILE A 107 -18.46 5.71 -1.23
N LEU A 108 -17.35 6.08 -1.87
CA LEU A 108 -16.01 5.81 -1.35
C LEU A 108 -15.66 6.68 -0.13
N ALA A 109 -16.14 7.93 -0.09
CA ALA A 109 -16.02 8.78 1.09
C ALA A 109 -16.80 8.19 2.28
N GLY A 110 -18.00 7.68 2.04
CA GLY A 110 -18.78 6.98 3.06
C GLY A 110 -18.11 5.68 3.54
N LEU A 111 -17.54 4.89 2.61
CA LEU A 111 -16.76 3.70 2.96
C LEU A 111 -15.55 4.04 3.82
N LEU A 112 -14.79 5.08 3.46
CA LEU A 112 -13.63 5.53 4.22
C LEU A 112 -14.03 6.04 5.62
N SER A 113 -15.13 6.79 5.71
CA SER A 113 -15.67 7.23 6.99
C SER A 113 -16.07 6.05 7.88
N PHE A 114 -16.72 5.04 7.32
CA PHE A 114 -17.07 3.81 8.05
C PHE A 114 -15.83 2.98 8.43
N MET A 115 -14.80 3.00 7.59
CA MET A 115 -13.53 2.34 7.88
C MET A 115 -12.90 2.90 9.16
N CYS A 116 -12.96 4.23 9.33
CA CYS A 116 -12.43 4.94 10.49
C CYS A 116 -13.37 4.96 11.72
N SER A 117 -14.55 4.33 11.65
CA SER A 117 -15.48 4.20 12.78
C SER A 117 -15.42 2.81 13.42
N GLU A 118 -16.09 2.64 14.56
CA GLU A 118 -16.23 1.35 15.27
C GLU A 118 -17.58 0.65 15.04
N GLU A 119 -18.38 1.16 14.10
CA GLU A 119 -19.67 0.57 13.74
C GLU A 119 -19.51 -0.87 13.26
N SER A 120 -20.52 -1.72 13.41
CA SER A 120 -20.47 -3.11 12.95
C SER A 120 -21.50 -3.35 11.87
N SER A 121 -21.10 -4.05 10.82
CA SER A 121 -21.97 -4.47 9.73
C SER A 121 -21.50 -5.81 9.15
N THR A 122 -22.26 -6.36 8.20
CA THR A 122 -21.85 -7.60 7.52
C THR A 122 -20.56 -7.36 6.73
N GLY A 123 -19.59 -8.26 6.91
CA GLY A 123 -18.25 -8.15 6.34
C GLY A 123 -17.29 -7.23 7.13
N ALA A 124 -17.75 -6.58 8.20
CA ALA A 124 -16.87 -5.87 9.12
C ALA A 124 -16.22 -6.84 10.12
N ILE A 125 -14.93 -6.64 10.40
CA ILE A 125 -14.17 -7.35 11.42
C ILE A 125 -13.70 -6.37 12.50
N ARG A 126 -13.42 -6.89 13.70
CA ARG A 126 -12.96 -6.11 14.85
C ARG A 126 -11.57 -6.54 15.28
N ALA A 127 -10.54 -6.09 14.55
CA ALA A 127 -9.16 -6.19 15.02
C ALA A 127 -8.84 -5.06 16.01
N SER A 128 -7.84 -5.27 16.86
CA SER A 128 -7.36 -4.21 17.77
C SER A 128 -6.62 -3.11 17.00
N PRO A 129 -6.52 -1.89 17.55
CA PRO A 129 -5.74 -0.79 16.97
C PRO A 129 -4.33 -1.19 16.55
N GLU A 130 -3.62 -1.95 17.39
CA GLU A 130 -2.24 -2.40 17.12
C GLU A 130 -2.17 -3.32 15.90
N VAL A 131 -3.18 -4.18 15.72
CA VAL A 131 -3.27 -5.06 14.55
C VAL A 131 -3.56 -4.25 13.29
N ARG A 132 -4.47 -3.27 13.36
CA ARG A 132 -4.80 -2.39 12.22
C ARG A 132 -3.58 -1.57 11.78
N GLN A 133 -2.88 -0.94 12.71
CA GLN A 133 -1.65 -0.18 12.44
C GLN A 133 -0.55 -1.05 11.82
N ARG A 134 -0.38 -2.29 12.32
CA ARG A 134 0.56 -3.25 11.73
C ARG A 134 0.16 -3.68 10.31
N LEU A 135 -1.14 -3.78 10.02
CA LEU A 135 -1.63 -4.08 8.67
C LEU A 135 -1.46 -2.86 7.75
N ALA A 136 -1.71 -1.65 8.25
CA ALA A 136 -1.48 -0.40 7.53
C ALA A 136 -0.02 -0.31 7.06
N SER A 137 0.95 -0.55 7.95
CA SER A 137 2.38 -0.50 7.61
C SER A 137 2.77 -1.52 6.53
N LYS A 138 2.14 -2.71 6.54
CA LYS A 138 2.42 -3.78 5.56
C LYS A 138 1.62 -3.67 4.26
N SER A 139 0.60 -2.82 4.22
CA SER A 139 -0.38 -2.76 3.13
C SER A 139 0.26 -2.43 1.79
N VAL A 140 1.23 -1.50 1.76
CA VAL A 140 1.95 -1.14 0.52
C VAL A 140 2.68 -2.35 -0.05
N LYS A 141 3.49 -3.04 0.77
CA LYS A 141 4.21 -4.25 0.34
C LYS A 141 3.25 -5.34 -0.12
N TRP A 142 2.12 -5.49 0.55
CA TRP A 142 1.08 -6.45 0.13
C TRP A 142 0.53 -6.08 -1.26
N ASN A 143 0.19 -4.81 -1.49
CA ASN A 143 -0.36 -4.32 -2.75
C ASN A 143 0.63 -4.49 -3.91
N MET A 144 1.93 -4.28 -3.68
CA MET A 144 2.95 -4.44 -4.73
C MET A 144 3.00 -5.86 -5.32
N ASN A 145 2.51 -6.86 -4.59
CA ASN A 145 2.43 -8.25 -5.04
C ASN A 145 1.01 -8.64 -5.51
N ASN A 146 0.06 -7.70 -5.48
CA ASN A 146 -1.32 -7.94 -5.88
C ASN A 146 -1.49 -7.67 -7.38
N VAL A 147 -2.02 -8.65 -8.12
CA VAL A 147 -2.20 -8.55 -9.58
C VAL A 147 -3.08 -7.36 -9.96
N VAL A 148 -4.20 -7.15 -9.25
CA VAL A 148 -5.11 -6.03 -9.53
C VAL A 148 -4.41 -4.69 -9.34
N PHE A 149 -3.55 -4.56 -8.33
CA PHE A 149 -2.77 -3.34 -8.16
C PHE A 149 -1.81 -3.11 -9.32
N GLN A 150 -1.09 -4.16 -9.73
CA GLN A 150 -0.12 -4.09 -10.81
C GLN A 150 -0.76 -3.78 -12.16
N THR A 151 -1.97 -4.28 -12.42
CA THR A 151 -2.67 -4.04 -13.67
C THR A 151 -3.36 -2.68 -13.66
N GLU A 152 -4.19 -2.44 -12.64
CA GLU A 152 -5.10 -1.30 -12.64
C GLU A 152 -4.43 -0.03 -12.15
N PHE A 153 -3.41 -0.09 -11.29
CA PHE A 153 -2.75 1.07 -10.67
C PHE A 153 -1.25 1.19 -11.00
N SER A 154 -0.82 0.63 -12.13
CA SER A 154 0.58 0.64 -12.60
C SER A 154 1.21 2.03 -12.63
N ASP A 155 0.44 3.03 -13.06
CA ASP A 155 0.86 4.43 -13.23
C ASP A 155 1.24 5.14 -11.91
N ILE A 156 0.74 4.66 -10.78
CA ILE A 156 0.97 5.28 -9.46
C ILE A 156 1.79 4.40 -8.50
N MET A 157 2.25 3.23 -8.95
CA MET A 157 2.99 2.29 -8.09
C MET A 157 4.26 2.91 -7.49
N ASP A 158 5.05 3.62 -8.31
CA ASP A 158 6.29 4.26 -7.84
C ASP A 158 6.02 5.40 -6.86
N GLN A 159 4.95 6.16 -7.10
CA GLN A 159 4.50 7.21 -6.19
C GLN A 159 4.14 6.60 -4.82
N ILE A 160 3.35 5.53 -4.80
CA ILE A 160 2.95 4.87 -3.55
C ILE A 160 4.15 4.23 -2.84
N LYS A 161 5.08 3.66 -3.60
CA LYS A 161 6.30 3.05 -3.05
C LYS A 161 7.20 4.08 -2.35
N SER A 162 7.28 5.30 -2.89
CA SER A 162 8.09 6.37 -2.28
C SER A 162 7.53 6.91 -0.96
N GLN A 163 6.25 6.62 -0.65
CA GLN A 163 5.61 7.03 0.60
C GLN A 163 5.92 6.09 1.78
N VAL A 164 6.56 4.94 1.55
CA VAL A 164 6.96 4.01 2.61
C VAL A 164 8.24 4.51 3.29
N PRO A 165 8.25 4.73 4.62
CA PRO A 165 9.46 5.12 5.33
C PRO A 165 10.58 4.08 5.17
N GLN A 166 11.78 4.51 4.78
CA GLN A 166 12.95 3.63 4.58
C GLN A 166 13.33 2.80 5.83
N ALA A 167 12.87 3.17 7.02
CA ALA A 167 13.13 2.46 8.26
C ALA A 167 12.58 1.01 8.26
N GLU A 168 11.48 0.72 7.56
CA GLU A 168 10.98 -0.66 7.44
C GLU A 168 11.88 -1.54 6.57
N VAL A 169 12.58 -0.96 5.59
CA VAL A 169 13.55 -1.66 4.73
C VAL A 169 14.73 -2.21 5.55
N LEU A 170 15.11 -1.53 6.64
CA LEU A 170 16.20 -1.94 7.53
C LEU A 170 15.80 -3.06 8.50
N SER A 171 14.51 -3.19 8.83
CA SER A 171 14.00 -4.24 9.72
C SER A 171 14.05 -5.65 9.12
N GLU A 172 14.27 -5.76 7.80
CA GLU A 172 14.43 -7.03 7.08
C GLU A 172 15.89 -7.53 7.02
N ILE A 173 16.85 -6.76 7.54
CA ILE A 173 18.24 -7.19 7.64
C ILE A 173 18.33 -8.28 8.72
N LYS A 174 18.37 -9.54 8.28
CA LYS A 174 18.71 -10.66 9.16
C LYS A 174 20.18 -10.57 9.52
N VAL A 175 20.45 -10.21 10.77
CA VAL A 175 21.79 -10.32 11.36
C VAL A 175 22.05 -11.80 11.61
N ILE A 176 23.03 -12.38 10.92
CA ILE A 176 23.54 -13.69 11.30
C ILE A 176 24.51 -13.47 12.46
N PRO A 177 24.24 -14.00 13.66
CA PRO A 177 25.22 -13.94 14.73
C PRO A 177 26.50 -14.68 14.28
N PRO A 178 27.68 -14.06 14.40
CA PRO A 178 28.93 -14.70 14.00
C PRO A 178 29.15 -15.99 14.77
N LYS A 179 29.74 -17.00 14.12
CA LYS A 179 30.08 -18.25 14.81
C LYS A 179 31.11 -17.98 15.92
N PRO A 180 31.15 -18.75 17.01
CA PRO A 180 32.10 -18.55 18.12
C PRO A 180 33.59 -18.51 17.69
N GLU A 181 33.91 -19.18 16.57
CA GLU A 181 35.24 -19.22 15.98
C GLU A 181 35.61 -17.91 15.26
N GLU A 182 34.62 -17.24 14.64
CA GLU A 182 34.80 -15.97 13.91
C GLU A 182 35.00 -14.76 14.85
N LEU A 183 34.51 -14.86 16.10
CA LEU A 183 34.75 -13.86 17.15
C LEU A 183 36.23 -13.75 17.53
N LYS A 184 36.99 -14.84 17.45
CA LYS A 184 38.41 -14.85 17.84
C LYS A 184 39.31 -14.16 16.82
N THR A 185 38.83 -13.98 15.60
CA THR A 185 39.57 -13.41 14.46
C THR A 185 39.22 -11.95 14.15
N GLY A 186 38.36 -11.31 14.94
CA GLY A 186 37.96 -9.90 14.72
C GLY A 186 37.15 -9.67 13.44
N VAL A 187 36.47 -10.69 12.93
CA VAL A 187 35.70 -10.60 11.68
C VAL A 187 34.35 -9.95 11.95
N LEU A 188 34.03 -8.90 11.20
CA LEU A 188 32.75 -8.19 11.29
C LEU A 188 31.57 -9.13 10.97
N PRO A 189 30.42 -8.97 11.65
CA PRO A 189 29.23 -9.78 11.39
C PRO A 189 28.77 -9.62 9.94
N LYS A 190 28.36 -10.74 9.34
CA LYS A 190 27.85 -10.78 7.97
C LYS A 190 26.36 -10.48 7.98
N TYR A 191 25.94 -9.52 7.16
CA TYR A 191 24.54 -9.15 6.96
C TYR A 191 24.04 -9.73 5.64
N ILE A 192 22.85 -10.36 5.66
CA ILE A 192 22.15 -10.73 4.42
C ILE A 192 21.23 -9.57 4.05
N ILE A 193 21.56 -8.92 2.93
CA ILE A 193 20.71 -7.90 2.32
C ILE A 193 19.83 -8.60 1.27
N PRO A 194 18.49 -8.58 1.39
CA PRO A 194 17.60 -9.08 0.34
C PRO A 194 17.85 -8.33 -0.97
N LYS A 195 17.81 -9.03 -2.12
CA LYS A 195 17.97 -8.39 -3.45
C LYS A 195 16.97 -7.25 -3.70
N SER A 196 15.80 -7.28 -3.06
CA SER A 196 14.77 -6.22 -3.14
C SER A 196 15.15 -4.93 -2.41
N SER A 197 16.21 -4.94 -1.59
CA SER A 197 16.66 -3.81 -0.76
C SER A 197 17.81 -3.02 -1.41
N LEU A 198 18.35 -3.49 -2.55
CA LEU A 198 19.41 -2.80 -3.28
C LEU A 198 18.82 -1.77 -4.23
N ILE A 199 18.50 -0.58 -3.72
CA ILE A 199 18.29 0.59 -4.58
C ILE A 199 19.68 1.14 -4.92
N VAL A 200 20.22 0.73 -6.07
CA VAL A 200 21.40 1.36 -6.65
C VAL A 200 20.93 2.57 -7.43
N THR A 201 20.97 3.76 -6.83
CA THR A 201 21.00 4.99 -7.63
C THR A 201 22.46 5.28 -7.98
N PRO A 202 22.85 5.32 -9.27
CA PRO A 202 24.20 5.73 -9.63
C PRO A 202 24.38 7.23 -9.34
N PRO A 203 25.55 7.68 -8.84
CA PRO A 203 25.81 9.10 -8.69
C PRO A 203 25.98 9.73 -10.08
N SER A 204 25.26 10.83 -10.31
CA SER A 204 25.57 11.78 -11.37
C SER A 204 26.88 12.49 -11.01
N ASP A 205 27.97 12.22 -11.73
CA ASP A 205 28.79 13.30 -12.28
C ASP A 205 29.88 12.80 -13.24
N ASN A 206 30.05 13.62 -14.29
CA ASN A 206 31.06 13.53 -15.33
C ASN A 206 32.46 13.88 -14.78
N SER A 207 33.47 13.05 -15.03
CA SER A 207 34.72 13.46 -15.69
C SER A 207 35.76 12.34 -15.80
N THR A 208 36.29 12.21 -17.03
CA THR A 208 37.63 11.72 -17.43
C THR A 208 38.07 10.26 -17.16
N ASN A 209 37.94 9.45 -18.22
CA ASN A 209 38.98 8.66 -18.91
C ASN A 209 39.79 7.58 -18.14
N SER A 210 39.52 6.30 -18.41
CA SER A 210 40.45 5.38 -19.09
C SER A 210 39.87 3.95 -19.18
N TYR A 211 40.06 3.32 -20.35
CA TYR A 211 39.57 1.99 -20.70
C TYR A 211 40.29 0.87 -19.93
N VAL A 212 39.52 -0.07 -19.34
CA VAL A 212 39.94 -1.47 -19.09
C VAL A 212 38.74 -2.43 -19.27
N HIS A 213 38.90 -3.47 -20.09
CA HIS A 213 37.95 -4.55 -20.44
C HIS A 213 37.76 -5.56 -19.27
N PRO A 214 36.69 -6.38 -19.22
CA PRO A 214 36.04 -6.82 -18.00
C PRO A 214 36.54 -8.17 -17.48
N SER A 215 36.50 -8.31 -16.17
CA SER A 215 36.41 -9.61 -15.52
C SER A 215 35.49 -9.47 -14.29
N ILE A 216 34.61 -10.46 -14.17
CA ILE A 216 33.55 -10.60 -13.17
C ILE A 216 34.11 -10.33 -11.76
N ARG A 217 33.65 -9.24 -11.12
CA ARG A 217 33.88 -8.98 -9.69
C ARG A 217 32.55 -8.94 -8.94
N GLN A 218 32.52 -9.68 -7.85
CA GLN A 218 31.48 -9.65 -6.82
C GLN A 218 31.43 -8.24 -6.23
N ASN A 219 30.25 -7.61 -6.22
CA ASN A 219 30.03 -6.27 -5.71
C ASN A 219 30.10 -6.23 -4.18
N LEU A 220 31.30 -6.06 -3.64
CA LEU A 220 31.54 -5.46 -2.33
C LEU A 220 31.61 -3.94 -2.55
N VAL A 221 30.59 -3.20 -2.13
CA VAL A 221 30.59 -1.73 -2.12
C VAL A 221 31.07 -1.26 -0.74
N PRO A 222 32.05 -0.35 -0.62
CA PRO A 222 32.48 0.19 0.68
C PRO A 222 31.42 1.16 1.20
N ILE A 223 30.79 0.82 2.33
CA ILE A 223 29.81 1.67 3.02
C ILE A 223 30.58 2.68 3.89
N CYS A 224 30.81 3.88 3.37
CA CYS A 224 31.24 5.05 4.16
C CYS A 224 30.19 6.16 4.22
N VAL A 225 28.93 5.94 3.81
CA VAL A 225 27.91 7.01 3.76
C VAL A 225 26.62 6.68 4.53
N VAL A 226 26.66 5.78 5.52
CA VAL A 226 25.47 5.50 6.37
C VAL A 226 25.77 5.49 7.88
N PHE A 227 26.88 6.09 8.31
CA PHE A 227 27.18 6.23 9.74
C PHE A 227 27.46 7.69 10.10
N SER A 228 26.41 8.51 10.13
CA SER A 228 26.39 9.81 10.83
C SER A 228 25.31 9.89 11.91
N THR A 229 24.41 8.91 12.04
CA THR A 229 23.39 8.88 13.11
C THR A 229 23.47 7.68 14.05
N ILE A 230 24.35 6.71 13.82
CA ILE A 230 24.63 5.62 14.77
C ILE A 230 26.01 5.84 15.40
N SER A 231 26.21 7.02 15.99
CA SER A 231 27.39 7.35 16.79
C SER A 231 27.13 7.35 18.30
N LEU A 232 25.97 6.89 18.78
CA LEU A 232 25.67 6.92 20.23
C LEU A 232 25.11 5.63 20.86
N ALA A 233 24.64 4.64 20.09
CA ALA A 233 23.95 3.49 20.70
C ALA A 233 24.89 2.35 21.16
N PHE A 234 26.07 2.18 20.55
CA PHE A 234 27.00 1.10 20.94
C PHE A 234 28.11 1.52 21.90
N TYR A 235 28.35 2.83 22.06
CA TYR A 235 29.36 3.32 23.02
C TYR A 235 28.86 3.34 24.48
N CYS A 236 27.53 3.28 24.72
CA CYS A 236 26.96 3.43 26.06
C CYS A 236 26.50 2.14 26.76
N TYR A 237 26.26 1.00 26.09
CA TYR A 237 25.55 -0.12 26.75
C TYR A 237 26.43 -1.27 27.31
N THR A 238 27.71 -1.38 26.98
CA THR A 238 28.59 -2.44 27.55
C THR A 238 29.96 -1.95 28.02
N ILE A 239 30.05 -0.67 28.38
CA ILE A 239 31.04 -0.17 29.36
C ILE A 239 30.42 -0.04 30.77
N PHE A 240 29.08 -0.19 30.93
CA PHE A 240 28.41 0.20 32.18
C PHE A 240 27.58 -0.86 32.93
N ASN A 241 27.71 -2.16 32.69
CA ASN A 241 27.19 -3.16 33.65
C ASN A 241 27.97 -4.49 33.65
N LYS A 242 29.00 -4.50 34.53
CA LYS A 242 29.73 -5.63 35.14
C LYS A 242 30.67 -6.48 34.28
#